data_AF-A0A8J2XA86-F1
#
_entry.id   AF-A0A8J2XA86-F1
#
_cell.length_a   1.000
_cell.length_b   1.000
_cell.length_c   1.000
_cell.angle_alpha   90.00
_cell.angle_beta   90.00
_cell.angle_gamma   90.00
#
_symmetry.space_group_name_H-M   'P 1'
#
loop_
_entity.id
_entity.type
_entity.pdbx_description
1 polymer ?
#
loop_
_entity_poly.entity_id
_entity_poly.type
_entity_poly.pdbx_seq_one_letter_code
_entity_poly.pdbx_strand_id
1 'polypeptide(L)'
;MWKKCVKIVYILRELSSDVSFLLHLISLNKLAVMYNKIMKKTSREEDLVENSWWSMHSPFIRPFDGNHLLYIGIVVLLFIILFRFREQMKSRAKTVGYIILAFSVLQQIFLYSWYMIEMRFDVSESLPLHISRITSLLGIYYLITNNRKVMDVIFFFSLFAYGSFLYPQRIYEITHVIGISYLVNHAITILLPYYAYFAYGYRPNFQSFKRAYVVFFFYFWFVYFLNPLIDGNYFYLKYRPFFREWPDYLYVPTVLIAVLFGFYFAYRIVKRISKD
;
A
#
# COMPACT_ATOMS: atom_id res chain seq x y z
N MET A 1 55.82 -37.77 -24.76
CA MET A 1 54.70 -37.29 -23.90
C MET A 1 54.52 -38.11 -22.63
N TRP A 2 54.43 -39.45 -22.70
CA TRP A 2 54.20 -40.34 -21.54
C TRP A 2 55.16 -40.11 -20.35
N LYS A 3 56.46 -39.93 -20.59
CA LYS A 3 57.45 -39.71 -19.52
C LYS A 3 57.26 -38.39 -18.74
N LYS A 4 56.66 -37.35 -19.34
CA LYS A 4 56.33 -36.09 -18.64
C LYS A 4 55.09 -36.25 -17.74
N CYS A 5 54.09 -37.01 -18.19
CA CYS A 5 52.89 -37.31 -17.39
C CYS A 5 53.23 -38.16 -16.16
N VAL A 6 54.10 -39.16 -16.28
CA VAL A 6 54.53 -40.00 -15.13
C VAL A 6 55.28 -39.18 -14.08
N LYS A 7 56.11 -38.22 -14.49
CA LYS A 7 56.84 -37.34 -13.57
C LYS A 7 55.90 -36.40 -12.81
N ILE A 8 54.85 -35.89 -13.46
CA ILE A 8 53.81 -35.09 -12.81
C ILE A 8 53.03 -35.94 -11.78
N VAL A 9 52.65 -37.17 -12.13
CA VAL A 9 51.96 -38.08 -11.20
C VAL A 9 52.84 -38.42 -9.99
N TYR A 10 54.15 -38.61 -10.18
CA TYR A 10 55.07 -38.89 -9.08
C TYR A 10 55.27 -37.69 -8.17
N ILE A 11 55.42 -36.49 -8.74
CA ILE A 11 55.51 -35.23 -8.00
C ILE A 11 54.21 -34.96 -7.23
N LEU A 12 53.05 -35.20 -7.83
CA LEU A 12 51.75 -35.09 -7.15
C LEU A 12 51.60 -36.13 -6.03
N ARG A 13 52.16 -37.34 -6.19
CA ARG A 13 52.16 -38.39 -5.16
C ARG A 13 53.07 -38.03 -3.99
N GLU A 14 54.24 -37.48 -4.26
CA GLU A 14 55.22 -37.02 -3.26
C GLU A 14 54.71 -35.78 -2.50
N LEU A 15 54.10 -34.83 -3.21
CA LEU A 15 53.35 -33.70 -2.62
C LEU A 15 52.16 -34.19 -1.77
N SER A 16 51.45 -35.24 -2.20
CA SER A 16 50.32 -35.80 -1.43
C SER A 16 50.76 -36.58 -0.18
N SER A 17 52.02 -37.05 -0.12
CA SER A 17 52.59 -37.72 1.05
C SER A 17 53.23 -36.78 2.07
N ASP A 18 53.38 -35.50 1.72
CA ASP A 18 53.85 -34.49 2.65
C ASP A 18 52.69 -34.11 3.59
N VAL A 19 52.82 -34.51 4.86
CA VAL A 19 51.86 -34.22 5.93
C VAL A 19 51.62 -32.70 6.03
N SER A 20 52.62 -31.87 5.73
CA SER A 20 52.49 -30.41 5.68
C SER A 20 51.51 -29.96 4.60
N PHE A 21 51.58 -30.55 3.40
CA PHE A 21 50.69 -30.26 2.28
C PHE A 21 49.26 -30.70 2.56
N LEU A 22 49.06 -31.88 3.14
CA LEU A 22 47.74 -32.37 3.57
C LEU A 22 47.15 -31.51 4.70
N LEU A 23 47.95 -31.09 5.67
CA LEU A 23 47.53 -30.16 6.73
C LEU A 23 47.15 -28.80 6.16
N HIS A 24 47.87 -28.32 5.13
CA HIS A 24 47.55 -27.07 4.44
C HIS A 24 46.23 -27.17 3.67
N LEU A 25 45.96 -28.27 2.96
CA LEU A 25 44.68 -28.51 2.29
C LEU A 25 43.50 -28.61 3.28
N ILE A 26 43.69 -29.28 4.43
CA ILE A 26 42.68 -29.35 5.49
C ILE A 26 42.42 -27.96 6.08
N SER A 27 43.48 -27.16 6.28
CA SER A 27 43.38 -25.77 6.75
C SER A 27 42.61 -24.89 5.75
N LEU A 28 42.92 -24.98 4.45
CA LEU A 28 42.22 -24.26 3.39
C LEU A 28 40.74 -24.64 3.31
N ASN A 29 40.40 -25.93 3.45
CA ASN A 29 39.01 -26.38 3.47
C ASN A 29 38.26 -25.86 4.71
N LYS A 30 38.89 -25.89 5.89
CA LYS A 30 38.32 -25.29 7.12
C LYS A 30 38.09 -23.79 6.97
N LEU A 31 39.03 -23.07 6.36
CA LEU A 31 38.89 -21.64 6.05
C LEU A 31 37.75 -21.37 5.06
N ALA A 32 37.61 -22.18 4.02
CA ALA A 32 36.50 -22.06 3.06
C ALA A 32 35.13 -22.32 3.71
N VAL A 33 35.02 -23.33 4.58
CA VAL A 33 33.80 -23.60 5.36
C VAL A 33 33.49 -22.46 6.32
N MET A 34 34.50 -21.91 7.01
CA MET A 34 34.33 -20.77 7.92
C MET A 34 33.91 -19.51 7.16
N TYR A 35 34.56 -19.22 6.02
CA TYR A 35 34.21 -18.12 5.13
C TYR A 35 32.76 -18.22 4.65
N ASN A 36 32.34 -19.39 4.14
CA ASN A 36 30.96 -19.62 3.71
C ASN A 36 29.96 -19.44 4.86
N LYS A 37 30.32 -19.86 6.09
CA LYS A 37 29.47 -19.67 7.27
C LYS A 37 29.33 -18.20 7.66
N ILE A 38 30.42 -17.43 7.57
CA ILE A 38 30.43 -15.98 7.83
C ILE A 38 29.60 -15.27 6.75
N MET A 39 29.86 -15.54 5.47
CA MET A 39 29.10 -14.95 4.36
C MET A 39 27.60 -15.26 4.44
N LYS A 40 27.22 -16.49 4.82
CA LYS A 40 25.82 -16.86 5.02
C LYS A 40 25.18 -16.16 6.23
N LYS A 41 25.96 -15.88 7.27
CA LYS A 41 25.50 -15.13 8.44
C LYS A 41 25.34 -13.65 8.10
N THR A 42 26.30 -13.04 7.42
CA THR A 42 26.27 -11.64 6.98
C THR A 42 25.14 -11.40 6.00
N SER A 43 24.98 -12.23 4.97
CA SER A 43 23.82 -12.15 4.05
C SER A 43 22.49 -12.29 4.77
N ARG A 44 22.38 -13.21 5.74
CA ARG A 44 21.17 -13.34 6.55
C ARG A 44 20.92 -12.11 7.43
N GLU A 45 21.95 -11.48 7.98
CA GLU A 45 21.81 -10.25 8.77
C GLU A 45 21.42 -9.06 7.89
N GLU A 46 21.98 -8.94 6.69
CA GLU A 46 21.58 -7.97 5.66
C GLU A 46 20.12 -8.20 5.23
N ASP A 47 19.73 -9.43 4.92
CA ASP A 47 18.35 -9.81 4.58
C ASP A 47 17.36 -9.45 5.71
N LEU A 48 17.76 -9.60 6.99
CA LEU A 48 16.91 -9.27 8.14
C LEU A 48 16.74 -7.76 8.33
N VAL A 49 17.76 -6.96 8.00
CA VAL A 49 17.69 -5.51 8.04
C VAL A 49 16.87 -4.97 6.87
N GLU A 50 17.08 -5.51 5.66
CA GLU A 50 16.34 -5.14 4.46
C GLU A 50 14.85 -5.54 4.54
N ASN A 51 14.53 -6.72 5.09
CA ASN A 51 13.16 -7.21 5.32
C ASN A 51 12.61 -6.85 6.71
N SER A 52 13.07 -5.76 7.30
CA SER A 52 12.57 -5.31 8.60
C SER A 52 11.18 -4.68 8.49
N TRP A 53 10.42 -4.66 9.58
CA TRP A 53 9.08 -4.07 9.68
C TRP A 53 9.02 -2.55 9.39
N TRP A 54 10.16 -1.91 9.16
CA TRP A 54 10.33 -0.46 8.97
C TRP A 54 11.05 -0.09 7.67
N SER A 55 11.87 -0.97 7.10
CA SER A 55 12.75 -0.66 5.96
C SER A 55 11.99 -0.40 4.65
N MET A 56 12.37 0.67 3.94
CA MET A 56 11.86 0.96 2.58
C MET A 56 12.24 -0.08 1.51
N HIS A 57 13.19 -0.97 1.80
CA HIS A 57 13.61 -2.05 0.91
C HIS A 57 12.77 -3.33 1.07
N SER A 58 11.82 -3.33 2.01
CA SER A 58 10.94 -4.47 2.26
C SER A 58 10.12 -4.84 1.01
N PRO A 59 9.80 -6.12 0.82
CA PRO A 59 9.08 -6.59 -0.35
C PRO A 59 7.63 -6.06 -0.36
N PHE A 60 7.11 -5.90 -1.58
CA PHE A 60 5.69 -5.64 -1.81
C PHE A 60 4.90 -6.93 -1.97
N ILE A 61 3.64 -6.89 -1.54
CA ILE A 61 2.69 -7.97 -1.75
C ILE A 61 2.39 -8.15 -3.24
N ARG A 62 1.98 -9.37 -3.61
CA ARG A 62 1.49 -9.75 -4.92
C ARG A 62 -0.02 -9.98 -4.87
N PRO A 63 -0.74 -9.75 -5.99
CA PRO A 63 -2.14 -10.12 -6.06
C PRO A 63 -2.35 -11.60 -5.70
N PHE A 64 -3.30 -11.84 -4.81
CA PHE A 64 -3.72 -13.16 -4.30
C PHE A 64 -2.69 -13.92 -3.43
N ASP A 65 -1.62 -13.27 -2.98
CA ASP A 65 -0.75 -13.88 -1.96
C ASP A 65 -1.41 -13.92 -0.56
N GLY A 66 -0.75 -14.55 0.41
CA GLY A 66 -1.28 -14.69 1.76
C GLY A 66 -1.52 -13.35 2.47
N ASN A 67 -0.63 -12.37 2.31
CA ASN A 67 -0.78 -11.04 2.88
C ASN A 67 -1.98 -10.29 2.26
N HIS A 68 -2.14 -10.41 0.94
CA HIS A 68 -3.26 -9.83 0.21
C HIS A 68 -4.61 -10.40 0.67
N LEU A 69 -4.72 -11.72 0.78
CA LEU A 69 -5.93 -12.38 1.27
C LEU A 69 -6.22 -12.02 2.73
N LEU A 70 -5.18 -11.90 3.56
CA LEU A 70 -5.31 -11.47 4.95
C LEU A 70 -5.85 -10.05 5.06
N TYR A 71 -5.35 -9.12 4.25
CA TYR A 71 -5.88 -7.75 4.19
C TYR A 71 -7.37 -7.72 3.83
N ILE A 72 -7.77 -8.45 2.79
CA ILE A 72 -9.18 -8.57 2.39
C ILE A 72 -10.01 -9.18 3.53
N GLY A 73 -9.52 -10.26 4.15
CA GLY A 73 -10.19 -10.93 5.26
C GLY A 73 -10.43 -10.00 6.45
N ILE A 74 -9.45 -9.15 6.80
CA ILE A 74 -9.61 -8.17 7.87
C ILE A 74 -10.66 -7.12 7.51
N VAL A 75 -10.66 -6.58 6.30
CA VAL A 75 -11.66 -5.59 5.87
C VAL A 75 -13.07 -6.19 5.88
N VAL A 76 -13.24 -7.43 5.41
CA VAL A 76 -14.52 -8.15 5.46
C VAL A 76 -14.95 -8.38 6.91
N LEU A 77 -14.05 -8.78 7.80
CA LEU A 77 -14.34 -8.93 9.22
C LEU A 77 -14.80 -7.61 9.85
N LEU A 78 -14.11 -6.50 9.58
CA LEU A 78 -14.49 -5.18 10.07
C LEU A 78 -15.86 -4.74 9.54
N PHE A 79 -16.19 -5.06 8.29
CA PHE A 79 -17.53 -4.87 7.74
C PHE A 79 -18.59 -5.66 8.53
N ILE A 80 -18.36 -6.95 8.77
CA ILE A 80 -19.28 -7.80 9.54
C ILE A 80 -19.49 -7.21 10.94
N ILE A 81 -18.41 -6.80 11.62
CA ILE A 81 -18.47 -6.15 12.93
C ILE A 81 -19.33 -4.88 12.85
N LEU A 82 -19.06 -4.00 11.88
CA LEU A 82 -19.80 -2.75 11.72
C LEU A 82 -21.31 -3.00 11.53
N PHE A 83 -21.69 -3.97 10.69
CA PHE A 83 -23.09 -4.33 10.46
C PHE A 83 -23.76 -5.02 11.66
N ARG A 84 -23.01 -5.86 12.38
CA ARG A 84 -23.47 -6.56 13.59
C ARG A 84 -23.73 -5.60 14.74
N PHE A 85 -22.97 -4.49 14.80
CA PHE A 85 -23.07 -3.46 15.83
C PHE A 85 -23.67 -2.14 15.32
N ARG A 86 -24.47 -2.17 14.26
CA ARG A 86 -25.07 -0.97 13.64
C ARG A 86 -25.93 -0.14 14.59
N GLU A 87 -26.64 -0.77 15.52
CA GLU A 87 -27.46 -0.07 16.53
C GLU A 87 -26.59 0.66 17.56
N GLN A 88 -25.41 0.10 17.87
CA GLN A 88 -24.39 0.76 18.69
C GLN A 88 -23.78 1.95 17.96
N MET A 89 -23.60 1.88 16.63
CA MET A 89 -23.15 3.03 15.83
C MET A 89 -24.10 4.22 15.95
N LYS A 90 -25.41 3.97 16.05
CA LYS A 90 -26.43 4.99 16.24
C LYS A 90 -26.45 5.54 17.67
N SER A 91 -26.53 4.65 18.67
CA SER A 91 -26.63 5.04 20.09
C SER A 91 -25.34 5.62 20.67
N ARG A 92 -24.16 5.25 20.14
CA ARG A 92 -22.83 5.71 20.59
C ARG A 92 -22.06 6.44 19.50
N ALA A 93 -22.77 7.10 18.59
CA ALA A 93 -22.21 7.77 17.41
C ALA A 93 -20.95 8.60 17.71
N LYS A 94 -21.02 9.49 18.72
CA LYS A 94 -19.89 10.36 19.09
C LYS A 94 -18.67 9.58 19.56
N THR A 95 -18.86 8.60 20.44
CA THR A 95 -17.75 7.78 20.98
C THR A 95 -17.07 6.99 19.87
N VAL A 96 -17.84 6.34 19.00
CA VAL A 96 -17.28 5.64 17.84
C VAL A 96 -16.56 6.62 16.91
N GLY A 97 -17.14 7.79 16.66
CA GLY A 97 -16.52 8.84 15.85
C GLY A 97 -15.16 9.27 16.39
N TYR A 98 -15.03 9.46 17.71
CA TYR A 98 -13.74 9.76 18.34
C TYR A 98 -12.73 8.62 18.23
N ILE A 99 -13.17 7.36 18.31
CA ILE A 99 -12.29 6.21 18.09
C ILE A 99 -11.76 6.21 16.64
N ILE A 100 -12.65 6.36 15.65
CA ILE A 100 -12.26 6.42 14.24
C ILE A 100 -11.32 7.61 13.99
N LEU A 101 -11.60 8.76 14.61
CA LEU A 101 -10.77 9.96 14.51
C LEU A 101 -9.37 9.70 15.09
N ALA A 102 -9.28 9.09 16.27
CA ALA A 102 -8.01 8.76 16.91
C ALA A 102 -7.18 7.82 16.02
N PHE A 103 -7.77 6.74 15.49
CA PHE A 103 -7.08 5.84 14.57
C PHE A 103 -6.66 6.54 13.27
N SER A 104 -7.50 7.42 12.72
CA SER A 104 -7.17 8.19 11.51
C SER A 104 -5.97 9.12 11.75
N VAL A 105 -5.96 9.85 12.86
CA VAL A 105 -4.86 10.76 13.22
C VAL A 105 -3.57 9.98 13.49
N LEU A 106 -3.65 8.91 14.29
CA LEU A 106 -2.49 8.04 14.55
C LEU A 106 -1.91 7.47 13.26
N GLN A 107 -2.77 6.98 12.36
CA GLN A 107 -2.34 6.45 11.07
C GLN A 107 -1.61 7.52 10.24
N GLN A 108 -2.08 8.78 10.22
CA GLN A 108 -1.38 9.87 9.52
C GLN A 108 -0.04 10.18 10.16
N ILE A 109 0.05 10.22 11.50
CA ILE A 109 1.31 10.44 12.21
C ILE A 109 2.32 9.35 11.82
N PHE A 110 1.95 8.07 11.91
CA PHE A 110 2.83 6.98 11.53
C PHE A 110 3.28 7.05 10.07
N LEU A 111 2.34 7.34 9.14
CA LEU A 111 2.66 7.46 7.72
C LEU A 111 3.69 8.57 7.45
N TYR A 112 3.46 9.77 7.99
CA TYR A 112 4.36 10.89 7.73
C TYR A 112 5.66 10.81 8.52
N SER A 113 5.66 10.25 9.72
CA SER A 113 6.91 9.94 10.44
C SER A 113 7.80 9.02 9.60
N TRP A 114 7.21 7.98 9.00
CA TRP A 114 7.95 7.07 8.12
C TRP A 114 8.47 7.78 6.86
N TYR A 115 7.64 8.58 6.17
CA TYR A 115 8.09 9.35 5.00
C TYR A 115 9.21 10.34 5.33
N MET A 116 9.16 10.99 6.49
CA MET A 116 10.22 11.91 6.94
C MET A 116 11.53 11.17 7.20
N ILE A 117 11.47 9.98 7.82
CA ILE A 117 12.66 9.24 8.25
C ILE A 117 13.29 8.46 7.09
N GLU A 118 12.49 7.66 6.37
CA GLU A 118 12.99 6.75 5.33
C GLU A 118 13.15 7.44 3.97
N MET A 119 12.18 8.28 3.59
CA MET A 119 12.15 8.91 2.26
C MET A 119 12.68 10.34 2.24
N ARG A 120 13.10 10.88 3.41
CA ARG A 120 13.48 12.30 3.55
C ARG A 120 12.42 13.26 3.00
N PHE A 121 11.15 12.87 3.09
CA PHE A 121 10.01 13.59 2.55
C PHE A 121 10.13 13.90 1.05
N ASP A 122 10.50 12.91 0.23
CA ASP A 122 10.50 13.04 -1.22
C ASP A 122 9.13 13.53 -1.73
N VAL A 123 9.08 14.73 -2.31
CA VAL A 123 7.86 15.39 -2.78
C VAL A 123 7.18 14.64 -3.92
N SER A 124 7.88 13.75 -4.63
CA SER A 124 7.32 12.93 -5.71
C SER A 124 6.34 11.87 -5.19
N GLU A 125 6.49 11.46 -3.92
CA GLU A 125 5.75 10.36 -3.28
C GLU A 125 5.10 10.77 -1.96
N SER A 126 5.65 11.72 -1.21
CA SER A 126 5.31 11.96 0.20
C SER A 126 4.14 12.93 0.40
N LEU A 127 3.80 13.79 -0.57
CA LEU A 127 2.67 14.73 -0.42
C LEU A 127 1.34 13.97 -0.30
N PRO A 128 0.33 14.50 0.42
CA PRO A 128 -0.99 13.87 0.59
C PRO A 128 -1.82 13.68 -0.69
N LEU A 129 -1.23 13.68 -1.89
CA LEU A 129 -1.94 13.83 -3.15
C LEU A 129 -2.41 12.52 -3.80
N HIS A 130 -2.10 11.35 -3.21
CA HIS A 130 -2.87 10.15 -3.57
C HIS A 130 -4.32 10.30 -3.09
N ILE A 131 -5.26 9.86 -3.90
CA ILE A 131 -6.69 10.03 -3.60
C ILE A 131 -7.09 9.41 -2.26
N SER A 132 -6.50 8.28 -1.88
CA SER A 132 -6.73 7.66 -0.57
C SER A 132 -6.24 8.55 0.57
N ARG A 133 -5.09 9.24 0.43
CA ARG A 133 -4.53 10.15 1.44
C ARG A 133 -5.35 11.43 1.60
N ILE A 134 -5.76 12.05 0.49
CA ILE A 134 -6.71 13.18 0.54
C ILE A 134 -7.99 12.75 1.24
N THR A 135 -8.50 11.56 0.91
CA THR A 135 -9.74 11.04 1.51
C THR A 135 -9.59 10.81 3.02
N SER A 136 -8.42 10.36 3.51
CA SER A 136 -8.13 10.27 4.95
C SER A 136 -8.25 11.63 5.65
N LEU A 137 -7.65 12.67 5.06
CA LEU A 137 -7.67 14.02 5.62
C LEU A 137 -9.08 14.61 5.61
N LEU A 138 -9.84 14.39 4.53
CA LEU A 138 -11.27 14.72 4.48
C LEU A 138 -12.05 13.94 5.54
N GLY A 139 -11.70 12.67 5.79
CA GLY A 139 -12.29 11.83 6.83
C GLY A 139 -12.08 12.40 8.24
N ILE A 140 -10.85 12.82 8.57
CA ILE A 140 -10.53 13.52 9.81
C ILE A 140 -11.37 14.79 9.94
N TYR A 141 -11.40 15.62 8.90
CA TYR A 141 -12.20 16.85 8.88
C TYR A 141 -13.69 16.56 9.07
N TYR A 142 -14.22 15.52 8.41
CA TYR A 142 -15.61 15.09 8.58
C TYR A 142 -15.90 14.62 10.01
N LEU A 143 -15.01 13.85 10.63
CA LEU A 143 -15.21 13.35 12.00
C LEU A 143 -15.21 14.47 13.04
N ILE A 144 -14.51 15.58 12.77
CA ILE A 144 -14.52 16.77 13.63
C ILE A 144 -15.77 17.64 13.39
N THR A 145 -16.14 17.84 12.13
CA THR A 145 -17.16 18.85 11.75
C THR A 145 -18.55 18.28 11.48
N ASN A 146 -18.65 16.97 11.26
CA ASN A 146 -19.82 16.28 10.72
C ASN A 146 -20.38 16.93 9.43
N ASN A 147 -19.52 17.55 8.62
CA ASN A 147 -19.95 18.28 7.44
C ASN A 147 -20.41 17.33 6.33
N ARG A 148 -21.72 17.30 6.07
CA ARG A 148 -22.34 16.44 5.05
C ARG A 148 -21.77 16.65 3.64
N LYS A 149 -21.37 17.87 3.28
CA LYS A 149 -20.79 18.16 1.95
C LYS A 149 -19.43 17.49 1.78
N VAL A 150 -18.68 17.29 2.86
CA VAL A 150 -17.41 16.56 2.83
C VAL A 150 -17.67 15.06 2.74
N MET A 151 -18.66 14.54 3.46
CA MET A 151 -19.09 13.15 3.32
C MET A 151 -19.60 12.83 1.91
N ASP A 152 -20.21 13.78 1.20
CA ASP A 152 -20.54 13.63 -0.23
C ASP A 152 -19.28 13.24 -1.02
N VAL A 153 -18.16 13.96 -0.83
CA VAL A 153 -16.90 13.69 -1.54
C VAL A 153 -16.29 12.35 -1.08
N ILE A 154 -16.20 12.13 0.23
CA ILE A 154 -15.64 10.90 0.80
C ILE A 154 -16.37 9.68 0.25
N PHE A 155 -17.71 9.66 0.26
CA PHE A 155 -18.49 8.52 -0.21
C PHE A 155 -18.06 8.04 -1.60
N PHE A 156 -17.89 8.97 -2.55
CA PHE A 156 -17.50 8.61 -3.92
C PHE A 156 -15.99 8.34 -4.04
N PHE A 157 -15.13 9.05 -3.30
CA PHE A 157 -13.69 8.80 -3.33
C PHE A 157 -13.33 7.46 -2.69
N SER A 158 -14.10 6.99 -1.71
CA SER A 158 -13.94 5.66 -1.10
C SER A 158 -14.13 4.53 -2.10
N LEU A 159 -14.78 4.77 -3.26
CA LEU A 159 -14.86 3.76 -4.33
C LEU A 159 -13.48 3.37 -4.86
N PHE A 160 -12.52 4.30 -4.89
CA PHE A 160 -11.15 4.01 -5.30
C PHE A 160 -10.41 3.14 -4.29
N ALA A 161 -10.77 3.20 -3.00
CA ALA A 161 -10.15 2.38 -1.96
C ALA A 161 -10.49 0.89 -2.14
N TYR A 162 -11.63 0.54 -2.72
CA TYR A 162 -11.90 -0.86 -3.11
C TYR A 162 -10.95 -1.32 -4.22
N GLY A 163 -10.62 -0.42 -5.16
CA GLY A 163 -9.70 -0.71 -6.27
C GLY A 163 -8.30 -1.13 -5.82
N SER A 164 -7.78 -0.57 -4.72
CA SER A 164 -6.46 -0.94 -4.21
C SER A 164 -6.38 -2.35 -3.63
N PHE A 165 -7.52 -2.92 -3.19
CA PHE A 165 -7.61 -4.34 -2.80
C PHE A 165 -7.90 -5.26 -3.98
N LEU A 166 -8.35 -4.74 -5.13
CA LEU A 166 -8.47 -5.54 -6.34
C LEU A 166 -7.13 -5.67 -7.06
N TYR A 167 -6.36 -4.58 -7.07
CA TYR A 167 -5.06 -4.52 -7.72
C TYR A 167 -4.05 -3.78 -6.82
N PRO A 168 -3.40 -4.49 -5.88
CA PRO A 168 -2.45 -3.87 -4.98
C PRO A 168 -1.19 -3.42 -5.72
N GLN A 169 -0.82 -2.14 -5.60
CA GLN A 169 0.39 -1.59 -6.20
C GLN A 169 1.29 -0.96 -5.15
N ARG A 170 2.52 -1.45 -5.01
CA ARG A 170 3.53 -0.98 -4.05
C ARG A 170 3.02 -0.96 -2.60
N ILE A 171 2.33 -2.02 -2.21
CA ILE A 171 1.84 -2.21 -0.85
C ILE A 171 2.76 -3.19 -0.15
N TYR A 172 3.32 -2.79 0.98
CA TYR A 172 4.15 -3.65 1.82
C TYR A 172 3.30 -4.71 2.53
N GLU A 173 3.95 -5.75 3.06
CA GLU A 173 3.32 -6.81 3.85
C GLU A 173 2.68 -6.31 5.16
N ILE A 174 1.80 -7.12 5.76
CA ILE A 174 1.08 -6.72 6.99
C ILE A 174 1.98 -6.52 8.20
N THR A 175 3.17 -7.13 8.19
CA THR A 175 4.19 -6.97 9.22
C THR A 175 4.91 -5.63 9.11
N HIS A 176 4.82 -4.95 7.97
CA HIS A 176 5.46 -3.67 7.71
C HIS A 176 4.58 -2.51 8.18
N VAL A 177 5.19 -1.48 8.77
CA VAL A 177 4.49 -0.30 9.32
C VAL A 177 3.63 0.42 8.28
N ILE A 178 4.13 0.58 7.06
CA ILE A 178 3.36 1.16 5.95
C ILE A 178 2.26 0.23 5.45
N GLY A 179 2.46 -1.10 5.54
CA GLY A 179 1.41 -2.07 5.25
C GLY A 179 0.25 -1.98 6.24
N ILE A 180 0.54 -1.83 7.54
CA ILE A 180 -0.47 -1.58 8.58
C ILE A 180 -1.15 -0.22 8.34
N SER A 181 -0.37 0.82 8.05
CA SER A 181 -0.88 2.15 7.73
C SER A 181 -1.82 2.13 6.52
N TYR A 182 -1.45 1.39 5.47
CA TYR A 182 -2.29 1.12 4.30
C TYR A 182 -3.62 0.48 4.70
N LEU A 183 -3.59 -0.60 5.47
CA LEU A 183 -4.79 -1.33 5.90
C LEU A 183 -5.73 -0.43 6.72
N VAL A 184 -5.20 0.26 7.73
CA VAL A 184 -5.98 1.15 8.60
C VAL A 184 -6.61 2.27 7.77
N ASN A 185 -5.84 2.92 6.91
CA ASN A 185 -6.34 3.99 6.07
C ASN A 185 -7.48 3.54 5.15
N HIS A 186 -7.28 2.44 4.41
CA HIS A 186 -8.27 1.99 3.43
C HIS A 186 -9.49 1.38 4.10
N ALA A 187 -9.32 0.65 5.22
CA ALA A 187 -10.44 0.15 6.01
C ALA A 187 -11.32 1.30 6.53
N ILE A 188 -10.72 2.34 7.14
CA ILE A 188 -11.48 3.51 7.60
C ILE A 188 -12.14 4.20 6.42
N THR A 189 -11.42 4.46 5.32
CA THR A 189 -11.96 5.10 4.13
C THR A 189 -13.18 4.38 3.58
N ILE A 190 -13.15 3.05 3.53
CA ILE A 190 -14.24 2.20 3.05
C ILE A 190 -15.42 2.21 4.04
N LEU A 191 -15.16 2.12 5.34
CA LEU A 191 -16.20 1.96 6.37
C LEU A 191 -16.83 3.28 6.82
N LEU A 192 -16.14 4.41 6.65
CA LEU A 192 -16.57 5.73 7.13
C LEU A 192 -17.94 6.16 6.55
N PRO A 193 -18.25 5.96 5.26
CA PRO A 193 -19.58 6.25 4.72
C PRO A 193 -20.69 5.38 5.33
N TYR A 194 -20.39 4.12 5.68
CA TYR A 194 -21.35 3.24 6.37
C TYR A 194 -21.56 3.67 7.82
N TYR A 195 -20.49 4.06 8.51
CA TYR A 195 -20.61 4.69 9.82
C TYR A 195 -21.51 5.93 9.74
N ALA A 196 -21.29 6.84 8.78
CA ALA A 196 -22.12 8.02 8.60
C ALA A 196 -23.58 7.67 8.26
N TYR A 197 -23.80 6.60 7.49
CA TYR A 197 -25.12 6.07 7.17
C TYR A 197 -25.89 5.62 8.43
N PHE A 198 -25.24 4.86 9.32
CA PHE A 198 -25.88 4.31 10.52
C PHE A 198 -25.97 5.34 11.66
N ALA A 199 -24.91 6.12 11.88
CA ALA A 199 -24.81 7.08 12.97
C ALA A 199 -25.61 8.36 12.71
N TYR A 200 -25.60 8.86 11.46
CA TYR A 200 -26.16 10.18 11.12
C TYR A 200 -27.20 10.13 10.00
N GLY A 201 -27.60 8.95 9.52
CA GLY A 201 -28.59 8.83 8.46
C GLY A 201 -28.10 9.36 7.10
N TYR A 202 -26.78 9.43 6.88
CA TYR A 202 -26.23 9.92 5.62
C TYR A 202 -26.72 9.08 4.43
N ARG A 203 -27.16 9.76 3.37
CA ARG A 203 -27.48 9.17 2.07
C ARG A 203 -26.96 10.10 0.96
N PRO A 204 -26.20 9.59 -0.03
CA PRO A 204 -25.80 10.37 -1.18
C PRO A 204 -27.03 10.68 -2.05
N ASN A 205 -27.10 11.90 -2.58
CA ASN A 205 -28.12 12.28 -3.56
C ASN A 205 -27.45 12.74 -4.87
N PHE A 206 -28.25 13.23 -5.82
CA PHE A 206 -27.72 13.66 -7.11
C PHE A 206 -26.76 14.85 -6.99
N GLN A 207 -26.98 15.75 -6.01
CA GLN A 207 -26.08 16.85 -5.74
C GLN A 207 -24.77 16.37 -5.10
N SER A 208 -24.81 15.31 -4.29
CA SER A 208 -23.61 14.66 -3.75
C SER A 208 -22.71 14.14 -4.89
N PHE A 209 -23.31 13.45 -5.86
CA PHE A 209 -22.63 12.97 -7.07
C PHE A 209 -21.94 14.11 -7.83
N LYS A 210 -22.70 15.18 -8.16
CA LYS A 210 -22.16 16.34 -8.87
C LYS A 210 -21.01 16.98 -8.11
N ARG A 211 -21.18 17.20 -6.81
CA ARG A 211 -20.15 17.80 -5.94
C ARG A 211 -18.88 16.97 -5.96
N ALA A 212 -18.98 15.66 -5.74
CA ALA A 212 -17.82 14.78 -5.71
C ALA A 212 -17.12 14.70 -7.06
N TYR A 213 -17.87 14.64 -8.17
CA TYR A 213 -17.27 14.64 -9.51
C TYR A 213 -16.54 15.95 -9.83
N VAL A 214 -17.12 17.11 -9.47
CA VAL A 214 -16.44 18.40 -9.63
C VAL A 214 -15.15 18.46 -8.82
N VAL A 215 -15.17 18.02 -7.55
CA VAL A 215 -13.96 17.96 -6.71
C VAL A 215 -12.93 17.00 -7.31
N PHE A 216 -13.36 15.83 -7.79
CA PHE A 216 -12.49 14.88 -8.48
C PHE A 216 -11.85 15.49 -9.73
N PHE A 217 -12.64 16.19 -10.55
CA PHE A 217 -12.16 16.80 -11.78
C PHE A 217 -11.04 17.81 -11.51
N PHE A 218 -11.23 18.71 -10.54
CA PHE A 218 -10.19 19.67 -10.16
C PHE A 218 -8.97 18.99 -9.52
N TYR A 219 -9.18 18.01 -8.65
CA TYR A 219 -8.10 17.19 -8.08
C TYR A 219 -7.28 16.51 -9.19
N PHE A 220 -7.95 15.85 -10.13
CA PHE A 220 -7.32 15.09 -11.21
C PHE A 220 -6.45 15.99 -12.08
N TRP A 221 -6.97 17.15 -12.52
CA TRP A 221 -6.19 18.10 -13.31
C TRP A 221 -5.03 18.68 -12.52
N PHE A 222 -5.23 19.00 -11.24
CA PHE A 222 -4.15 19.47 -10.38
C PHE A 222 -2.99 18.47 -10.32
N VAL A 223 -3.26 17.18 -10.05
CA VAL A 223 -2.19 16.17 -9.99
C VAL A 223 -1.63 15.82 -11.36
N TYR A 224 -2.43 15.87 -12.43
CA TYR A 224 -1.98 15.67 -13.80
C TYR A 224 -0.90 16.68 -14.19
N PHE A 225 -1.11 17.97 -13.92
CA PHE A 225 -0.12 19.00 -14.22
C PHE A 225 1.04 19.04 -13.22
N LEU A 226 0.80 18.68 -11.96
CA LEU A 226 1.84 18.71 -10.93
C LEU A 226 2.85 17.57 -11.09
N ASN A 227 2.40 16.35 -11.42
CA ASN A 227 3.27 15.17 -11.47
C ASN A 227 4.56 15.38 -12.29
N PRO A 228 4.53 15.91 -13.53
CA PRO A 228 5.76 16.16 -14.30
C PRO A 228 6.71 17.19 -13.67
N LEU A 229 6.20 18.11 -12.85
CA LEU A 229 7.01 19.18 -12.24
C LEU A 229 7.85 18.70 -11.06
N ILE A 230 7.40 17.63 -10.39
CA ILE A 230 8.01 17.10 -9.17
C ILE A 230 8.40 15.63 -9.29
N ASP A 231 8.46 15.14 -10.53
CA ASP A 231 8.69 13.74 -10.88
C ASP A 231 7.71 12.73 -10.23
N GLY A 232 6.53 13.21 -9.84
CA GLY A 232 5.55 12.47 -9.05
C GLY A 232 4.73 11.46 -9.84
N ASN A 233 4.05 10.58 -9.09
CA ASN A 233 3.11 9.59 -9.63
C ASN A 233 1.76 9.58 -8.89
N TYR A 234 1.28 10.76 -8.48
CA TYR A 234 -0.02 10.88 -7.84
C TYR A 234 -1.14 10.43 -8.79
N PHE A 235 -2.10 9.71 -8.23
CA PHE A 235 -3.16 9.01 -8.97
C PHE A 235 -2.66 8.04 -10.06
N TYR A 236 -1.39 7.59 -9.98
CA TYR A 236 -0.75 6.65 -10.91
C TYR A 236 -0.80 7.11 -12.39
N LEU A 237 -0.66 8.41 -12.63
CA LEU A 237 -0.74 8.98 -13.98
C LEU A 237 0.54 8.79 -14.81
N LYS A 238 1.71 8.70 -14.15
CA LYS A 238 3.02 8.46 -14.77
C LYS A 238 3.26 6.96 -14.99
N TYR A 239 3.20 6.16 -13.93
CA TYR A 239 3.34 4.70 -13.99
C TYR A 239 1.98 4.02 -13.88
N ARG A 240 1.29 3.91 -15.02
CA ARG A 240 -0.11 3.47 -15.08
C ARG A 240 -0.26 1.96 -14.84
N PRO A 241 -1.26 1.52 -14.05
CA PRO A 241 -1.57 0.09 -13.92
C PRO A 241 -2.10 -0.50 -15.23
N PHE A 242 -2.92 0.27 -15.96
CA PHE A 242 -3.62 -0.16 -17.17
C PHE A 242 -3.35 0.83 -18.31
N PHE A 243 -3.49 0.38 -19.56
CA PHE A 243 -3.37 1.25 -20.75
C PHE A 243 -2.05 2.05 -20.79
N ARG A 244 -0.93 1.41 -20.43
CA ARG A 244 0.39 2.06 -20.29
C ARG A 244 0.85 2.77 -21.56
N GLU A 245 0.56 2.19 -22.70
CA GLU A 245 0.97 2.70 -24.02
C GLU A 245 0.01 3.74 -24.60
N TRP A 246 -1.14 4.00 -23.95
CA TRP A 246 -2.10 4.95 -24.48
C TRP A 246 -1.58 6.38 -24.37
N PRO A 247 -1.75 7.21 -25.41
CA PRO A 247 -1.39 8.62 -25.35
C PRO A 247 -2.36 9.39 -24.43
N ASP A 248 -1.86 10.48 -23.84
CA ASP A 248 -2.59 11.25 -22.82
C ASP A 248 -3.93 11.79 -23.32
N TYR A 249 -3.99 12.22 -24.59
CA TYR A 249 -5.23 12.72 -25.20
C TYR A 249 -6.35 11.67 -25.25
N LEU A 250 -6.02 10.38 -25.17
CA LEU A 250 -6.99 9.29 -25.08
C LEU A 250 -7.18 8.82 -23.63
N TYR A 251 -6.08 8.65 -22.89
CA TYR A 251 -6.12 8.13 -21.52
C TYR A 251 -6.86 9.07 -20.56
N VAL A 252 -6.54 10.37 -20.58
CA VAL A 252 -7.12 11.34 -19.63
C VAL A 252 -8.64 11.46 -19.78
N PRO A 253 -9.21 11.69 -20.98
CA PRO A 253 -10.66 11.71 -21.15
C PRO A 253 -11.31 10.38 -20.76
N THR A 254 -10.67 9.24 -21.07
CA THR A 254 -11.20 7.92 -20.71
C THR A 254 -11.34 7.76 -19.20
N VAL A 255 -10.33 8.16 -18.42
CA VAL A 255 -10.39 8.09 -16.95
C VAL A 255 -11.49 9.01 -16.41
N LEU A 256 -11.59 10.25 -16.90
CA LEU A 256 -12.63 11.19 -16.45
C LEU A 256 -14.04 10.65 -16.74
N ILE A 257 -14.26 10.12 -17.94
CA ILE A 257 -15.53 9.50 -18.34
C ILE A 257 -15.83 8.25 -17.49
N ALA A 258 -14.85 7.37 -17.29
CA ALA A 258 -15.01 6.17 -16.47
C ALA A 258 -15.38 6.52 -15.02
N VAL A 259 -14.74 7.52 -14.42
CA VAL A 259 -15.05 7.99 -13.07
C VAL A 259 -16.43 8.65 -13.01
N LEU A 260 -16.81 9.44 -14.01
CA LEU A 260 -18.15 10.02 -14.12
C LEU A 260 -19.23 8.92 -14.09
N PHE A 261 -19.06 7.90 -14.94
CA PHE A 261 -19.98 6.76 -15.01
C PHE A 261 -19.97 5.94 -13.72
N GLY A 262 -18.80 5.68 -13.14
CA GLY A 262 -18.67 4.95 -11.88
C GLY A 262 -19.38 5.66 -10.73
N PHE A 263 -19.19 6.97 -10.58
CA PHE A 263 -19.88 7.76 -9.56
C PHE A 263 -21.39 7.81 -9.83
N TYR A 264 -21.80 8.03 -11.08
CA TYR A 264 -23.23 8.01 -11.42
C TYR A 264 -23.87 6.65 -11.12
N PHE A 265 -23.20 5.56 -11.46
CA PHE A 265 -23.65 4.20 -11.21
C PHE A 265 -23.80 3.91 -9.71
N ALA A 266 -22.80 4.27 -8.90
CA ALA A 266 -22.86 4.15 -7.44
C ALA A 266 -24.05 4.93 -6.85
N TYR A 267 -24.28 6.17 -7.30
CA TYR A 267 -25.46 6.95 -6.92
C TYR A 267 -26.77 6.21 -7.27
N ARG A 268 -26.86 5.64 -8.48
CA ARG A 268 -28.06 4.94 -8.94
C ARG A 268 -28.35 3.68 -8.13
N ILE A 269 -27.33 2.91 -7.76
CA ILE A 269 -27.47 1.74 -6.89
C ILE A 269 -28.05 2.16 -5.54
N VAL A 270 -27.43 3.13 -4.88
CA VAL A 270 -27.88 3.56 -3.54
C VAL A 270 -29.31 4.10 -3.58
N LYS A 271 -29.67 4.87 -4.63
CA LYS A 271 -31.03 5.37 -4.80
C LYS A 271 -32.08 4.27 -5.00
N ARG A 272 -31.70 3.14 -5.61
CA ARG A 272 -32.60 1.98 -5.75
C ARG A 272 -32.81 1.29 -4.41
N ILE A 273 -31.72 0.98 -3.71
CA ILE A 273 -31.76 0.31 -2.39
C ILE A 273 -32.53 1.14 -1.36
N SER A 274 -32.46 2.47 -1.41
CA SER A 274 -33.15 3.34 -0.45
C SER A 274 -34.65 3.51 -0.68
N LYS A 275 -35.20 2.95 -1.77
CA LYS A 275 -36.64 3.02 -2.08
C LYS A 275 -37.42 1.81 -1.60
N ASP A 276 -36.73 0.75 -1.22
CA ASP A 276 -37.26 -0.47 -0.62
C ASP A 276 -37.14 -0.40 0.91
#